data_AF-A0A3R9P0R1-F1
#
_entry.id   AF-A0A3R9P0R1-F1
#
_cell.length_a   1.000
_cell.length_b   1.000
_cell.length_c   1.000
_cell.angle_alpha   90.00
_cell.angle_beta   90.00
_cell.angle_gamma   90.00
#
_symmetry.space_group_name_H-M   'P 1'
#
loop_
_entity.id
_entity.type
_entity.pdbx_description
1 polymer ?
#
loop_
_entity_poly.entity_id
_entity_poly.type
_entity_poly.pdbx_seq_one_letter_code
_entity_poly.pdbx_strand_id
1 'polypeptide(L)'
;MGQFSAEQVRQACTELAAAVGQPAEALQIVSLEAGVNLPSAVSPRPFLENLASHKRSPFTATKPPRGATRPLEYGAFHGDYWVKAYDKGKYSQIQGRPLPATAPPHLLRFEVVYTRARPLLSLTKLPVLTLADLARPEVMDAIRENILTHWNATEHHHLMQDSDFTGLSLSDAALLALADNTSFWEAMKKEQPESTYKRNRRRAKVLLEQRAPANPYSDTLHQELAGMAPSPEAHI
;
A
#
# COMPACT_ATOMS: atom_id res chain seq x y z
N MET A 1 -13.06 8.93 -10.77
CA MET A 1 -12.79 7.52 -10.43
C MET A 1 -12.48 7.48 -8.93
N GLY A 2 -13.18 6.65 -8.16
CA GLY A 2 -12.70 6.12 -6.88
C GLY A 2 -12.54 7.02 -5.66
N GLN A 3 -12.93 8.30 -5.66
CA GLN A 3 -13.11 9.03 -4.40
C GLN A 3 -14.43 8.56 -3.79
N PHE A 4 -14.38 7.94 -2.61
CA PHE A 4 -15.55 7.65 -1.79
C PHE A 4 -15.69 8.80 -0.80
N SER A 5 -16.56 9.75 -1.11
CA SER A 5 -16.89 10.81 -0.15
C SER A 5 -17.55 10.18 1.09
N ALA A 6 -17.49 10.88 2.23
CA ALA A 6 -18.22 10.46 3.43
C ALA A 6 -19.71 10.21 3.15
N GLU A 7 -20.30 11.01 2.25
CA GLU A 7 -21.68 10.83 1.78
C GLU A 7 -21.89 9.52 1.01
N GLN A 8 -20.98 9.16 0.10
CA GLN A 8 -21.05 7.89 -0.62
C GLN A 8 -20.85 6.69 0.30
N VAL A 9 -19.98 6.81 1.31
CA VAL A 9 -19.82 5.78 2.34
C VAL A 9 -21.11 5.64 3.15
N ARG A 10 -21.70 6.75 3.60
CA ARG A 10 -22.98 6.77 4.32
C ARG A 10 -24.12 6.14 3.51
N GLN A 11 -24.21 6.49 2.23
CA GLN A 11 -25.19 5.92 1.31
C GLN A 11 -24.98 4.40 1.14
N ALA A 12 -23.75 3.96 0.89
CA ALA A 12 -23.43 2.54 0.78
C ALA A 12 -23.74 1.76 2.08
N CYS A 13 -23.45 2.35 3.24
CA CYS A 13 -23.78 1.76 4.54
C CYS A 13 -25.31 1.62 4.73
N THR A 14 -26.07 2.61 4.27
CA THR A 14 -27.54 2.60 4.32
C THR A 14 -28.11 1.50 3.41
N GLU A 15 -27.60 1.39 2.18
CA GLU A 15 -28.01 0.36 1.22
C GLU A 15 -27.69 -1.06 1.73
N LEU A 16 -26.52 -1.25 2.33
CA LEU A 16 -26.12 -2.53 2.92
C LEU A 16 -27.00 -2.89 4.12
N ALA A 17 -27.28 -1.95 5.02
CA ALA A 17 -28.18 -2.15 6.15
C ALA A 17 -29.58 -2.56 5.69
N ALA A 18 -30.12 -1.87 4.68
CA ALA A 18 -31.41 -2.20 4.08
C ALA A 18 -31.43 -3.59 3.45
N ALA A 19 -30.37 -3.98 2.73
CA ALA A 19 -30.27 -5.29 2.10
C ALA A 19 -30.26 -6.46 3.11
N VAL A 20 -29.72 -6.23 4.31
CA VAL A 20 -29.68 -7.23 5.40
C VAL A 20 -30.94 -7.17 6.28
N GLY A 21 -31.74 -6.11 6.18
CA GLY A 21 -32.94 -5.92 7.00
C GLY A 21 -32.62 -5.62 8.48
N GLN A 22 -31.48 -4.99 8.74
CA GLN A 22 -31.02 -4.62 10.08
C GLN A 22 -30.58 -3.15 10.10
N PRO A 23 -30.75 -2.41 11.20
CA PRO A 23 -30.20 -1.06 11.31
C PRO A 23 -28.67 -1.09 11.26
N ALA A 24 -28.05 -0.05 10.69
CA ALA A 24 -26.61 0.03 10.49
C ALA A 24 -25.83 -0.03 11.84
N GLU A 25 -26.43 0.46 12.91
CA GLU A 25 -25.91 0.46 14.28
C GLU A 25 -25.88 -0.94 14.90
N ALA A 26 -26.69 -1.89 14.40
CA ALA A 26 -26.69 -3.28 14.86
C ALA A 26 -25.67 -4.15 14.10
N LEU A 27 -25.14 -3.67 12.98
CA LEU A 27 -24.24 -4.41 12.11
C LEU A 27 -22.79 -4.15 12.51
N GLN A 28 -22.19 -5.08 13.26
CA GLN A 28 -20.80 -4.99 13.70
C GLN A 28 -19.82 -5.36 12.58
N ILE A 29 -18.74 -4.58 12.47
CA ILE A 29 -17.66 -4.82 11.52
C ILE A 29 -16.65 -5.81 12.12
N VAL A 30 -16.66 -7.04 11.63
CA VAL A 30 -15.71 -8.10 12.03
C VAL A 30 -14.45 -8.14 11.17
N SER A 31 -14.53 -7.61 9.96
CA SER A 31 -13.46 -7.53 8.96
C SER A 31 -13.71 -6.35 8.04
N LEU A 32 -12.64 -5.75 7.50
CA LEU A 32 -12.73 -4.59 6.61
C LEU A 32 -11.59 -4.61 5.59
N GLU A 33 -11.89 -4.33 4.33
CA GLU A 33 -10.89 -4.02 3.32
C GLU A 33 -10.86 -2.51 3.10
N ALA A 34 -9.76 -1.86 3.49
CA ALA A 34 -9.55 -0.44 3.26
C ALA A 34 -8.54 -0.25 2.14
N GLY A 35 -8.89 0.52 1.11
CA GLY A 35 -8.05 0.62 -0.08
C GLY A 35 -8.21 1.88 -0.89
N VAL A 36 -7.14 2.23 -1.59
CA VAL A 36 -7.05 3.40 -2.44
C VAL A 36 -6.75 2.95 -3.88
N ASN A 37 -7.42 3.58 -4.85
CA ASN A 37 -7.12 3.37 -6.26
C ASN A 37 -6.15 4.48 -6.69
N LEU A 38 -5.08 4.10 -7.38
CA LEU A 38 -3.97 4.97 -7.77
C LEU A 38 -3.88 5.01 -9.30
N PRO A 39 -4.63 5.92 -9.96
CA PRO A 39 -4.62 6.03 -11.41
C PRO A 39 -3.28 6.63 -11.87
N SER A 40 -2.67 6.07 -12.92
CA SER A 40 -1.37 6.53 -13.41
C SER A 40 -1.18 6.29 -14.91
N ALA A 41 -0.28 7.07 -15.52
CA ALA A 41 0.24 6.81 -16.85
C ALA A 41 1.32 5.70 -16.84
N VAL A 42 1.87 5.38 -15.68
CA VAL A 42 2.90 4.34 -15.50
C VAL A 42 2.23 3.01 -15.21
N SER A 43 2.76 1.94 -15.84
CA SER A 43 2.30 0.57 -15.60
C SER A 43 2.53 0.15 -14.15
N PRO A 44 1.58 -0.52 -13.46
CA PRO A 44 1.76 -1.00 -12.09
C PRO A 44 2.81 -2.10 -11.98
N ARG A 45 3.14 -2.74 -13.10
CA ARG A 45 3.93 -3.97 -13.08
C ARG A 45 5.35 -3.79 -12.51
N PRO A 46 6.18 -2.83 -12.94
CA PRO A 46 7.49 -2.63 -12.31
C PRO A 46 7.39 -2.36 -10.82
N PHE A 47 6.40 -1.58 -10.39
CA PHE A 47 6.13 -1.34 -8.96
C PHE A 47 5.82 -2.64 -8.22
N LEU A 48 4.88 -3.44 -8.73
CA LEU A 48 4.46 -4.71 -8.12
C LEU A 48 5.58 -5.75 -8.08
N GLU A 49 6.32 -5.92 -9.17
CA GLU A 49 7.44 -6.88 -9.27
C GLU A 49 8.63 -6.48 -8.36
N ASN A 50 8.67 -5.22 -7.90
CA ASN A 50 9.69 -4.71 -6.97
C ASN A 50 9.23 -4.66 -5.51
N LEU A 51 8.01 -5.07 -5.14
CA LEU A 51 7.61 -5.10 -3.74
C LEU A 51 8.44 -6.15 -2.97
N ALA A 52 9.22 -5.71 -1.99
CA ALA A 52 10.12 -6.57 -1.23
C ALA A 52 9.49 -7.06 0.06
N SER A 53 9.16 -6.14 0.98
CA SER A 53 8.64 -6.48 2.30
C SER A 53 7.71 -5.39 2.85
N HIS A 54 6.86 -5.77 3.80
CA HIS A 54 6.15 -4.83 4.65
C HIS A 54 6.36 -5.24 6.11
N LYS A 55 6.97 -4.36 6.92
CA LYS A 55 7.33 -4.64 8.33
C LYS A 55 8.01 -6.01 8.51
N ARG A 56 8.98 -6.35 7.64
CA ARG A 56 9.72 -7.64 7.58
C ARG A 56 8.95 -8.84 7.03
N SER A 57 7.65 -8.73 6.76
CA SER A 57 6.91 -9.80 6.09
C SER A 57 7.10 -9.65 4.57
N PRO A 58 7.60 -10.67 3.87
CA PRO A 58 7.86 -10.55 2.44
C PRO A 58 6.55 -10.42 1.67
N PHE A 59 6.58 -9.65 0.58
CA PHE A 59 5.51 -9.71 -0.41
C PHE A 59 5.62 -11.02 -1.18
N THR A 60 4.48 -11.67 -1.38
CA THR A 60 4.38 -12.91 -2.15
C THR A 60 3.41 -12.71 -3.30
N ALA A 61 3.82 -13.16 -4.48
CA ALA A 61 2.98 -13.12 -5.67
C ALA A 61 1.82 -14.11 -5.53
N THR A 62 0.62 -13.66 -5.86
CA THR A 62 -0.53 -14.55 -6.00
C THR A 62 -0.50 -15.31 -7.32
N LYS A 63 -1.26 -16.41 -7.41
CA LYS A 63 -1.38 -17.16 -8.66
C LYS A 63 -1.99 -16.26 -9.74
N PRO A 64 -1.43 -16.21 -10.96
CA PRO A 64 -2.02 -15.46 -12.07
C PRO A 64 -3.49 -15.84 -12.29
N PRO A 65 -4.40 -14.85 -12.42
CA PRO A 65 -5.79 -15.15 -12.78
C PRO A 65 -5.87 -15.72 -14.20
N ARG A 66 -6.97 -16.42 -14.50
CA ARG A 66 -7.22 -16.96 -15.86
C ARG A 66 -7.17 -15.81 -16.88
N GLY A 67 -6.36 -15.99 -17.93
CA GLY A 67 -6.16 -14.96 -18.96
C GLY A 67 -4.97 -14.02 -18.70
N ALA A 68 -4.29 -14.14 -17.55
CA ALA A 68 -3.02 -13.47 -17.28
C ALA A 68 -1.87 -14.48 -17.28
N THR A 69 -0.73 -14.12 -17.89
CA THR A 69 0.49 -14.93 -17.88
C THR A 69 1.37 -14.66 -16.67
N ARG A 70 1.07 -13.60 -15.90
CA ARG A 70 1.87 -13.14 -14.76
C ARG A 70 0.97 -12.80 -13.57
N PRO A 71 1.51 -12.84 -12.33
CA PRO A 71 0.82 -12.37 -11.15
C PRO A 71 0.40 -10.91 -11.31
N LEU A 72 -0.85 -10.60 -10.94
CA LEU A 72 -1.37 -9.24 -10.93
C LEU A 72 -1.49 -8.66 -9.52
N GLU A 73 -1.28 -9.49 -8.49
CA GLU A 73 -1.44 -9.12 -7.09
C GLU A 73 -0.30 -9.70 -6.25
N TYR A 74 0.18 -8.88 -5.33
CA TYR A 74 1.23 -9.20 -4.37
C TYR A 74 0.73 -8.86 -2.97
N GLY A 75 0.94 -9.77 -2.02
CA GLY A 75 0.48 -9.61 -0.65
C GLY A 75 1.54 -9.93 0.40
N ALA A 76 1.58 -9.14 1.47
CA ALA A 76 2.37 -9.38 2.68
C ALA A 76 1.42 -9.67 3.86
N PHE A 77 1.53 -10.86 4.45
CA PHE A 77 0.58 -11.39 5.43
C PHE A 77 1.04 -11.15 6.88
N HIS A 78 0.13 -10.69 7.73
CA HIS A 78 0.30 -10.57 9.17
C HIS A 78 -0.83 -11.30 9.92
N GLY A 79 -0.72 -11.41 11.25
CA GLY A 79 -1.65 -12.20 12.05
C GLY A 79 -3.09 -11.68 12.09
N ASP A 80 -3.30 -10.35 11.99
CA ASP A 80 -4.64 -9.74 12.07
C ASP A 80 -5.04 -8.97 10.81
N TYR A 81 -4.12 -8.83 9.86
CA TYR A 81 -4.34 -8.12 8.61
C TYR A 81 -3.31 -8.58 7.57
N TRP A 82 -3.50 -8.16 6.33
CA TRP A 82 -2.49 -8.26 5.29
C TRP A 82 -2.55 -7.02 4.41
N VAL A 83 -1.42 -6.70 3.80
CA VAL A 83 -1.30 -5.59 2.85
C VAL A 83 -1.19 -6.19 1.47
N LYS A 84 -2.00 -5.74 0.52
CA LYS A 84 -1.92 -6.20 -0.87
C LYS A 84 -1.94 -5.04 -1.86
N ALA A 85 -1.19 -5.21 -2.93
CA ALA A 85 -1.16 -4.28 -4.06
C ALA A 85 -1.42 -5.05 -5.35
N TYR A 86 -2.22 -4.50 -6.25
CA TYR A 86 -2.55 -5.18 -7.51
C TYR A 86 -2.91 -4.25 -8.67
N ASP A 87 -2.74 -4.77 -9.89
CA ASP A 87 -3.14 -4.10 -11.13
C ASP A 87 -4.66 -4.22 -11.34
N LYS A 88 -5.40 -3.34 -10.69
CA LYS A 88 -6.86 -3.27 -10.79
C LYS A 88 -7.33 -3.00 -12.20
N GLY A 89 -6.59 -2.19 -12.96
CA GLY A 89 -6.91 -1.90 -14.37
C GLY A 89 -6.92 -3.19 -15.20
N LYS A 90 -5.89 -4.02 -15.04
CA LYS A 90 -5.78 -5.30 -15.75
C LYS A 90 -6.82 -6.31 -15.28
N TYR A 91 -7.10 -6.41 -13.98
CA TYR A 91 -8.19 -7.25 -13.47
C TYR A 91 -9.55 -6.85 -14.08
N SER A 92 -9.85 -5.55 -14.10
CA SER A 92 -11.11 -5.03 -14.64
C SER A 92 -11.21 -5.32 -16.15
N GLN A 93 -10.10 -5.18 -16.90
CA GLN A 93 -10.04 -5.57 -18.31
C GLN A 93 -10.35 -7.06 -18.53
N ILE A 94 -9.72 -7.96 -17.76
CA ILE A 94 -9.95 -9.41 -17.86
C ILE A 94 -11.42 -9.77 -17.54
N GLN A 95 -12.06 -9.02 -16.64
CA GLN A 95 -13.46 -9.17 -16.28
C GLN A 95 -14.44 -8.52 -17.28
N GLY A 96 -13.96 -7.98 -18.40
CA GLY A 96 -14.80 -7.32 -19.41
C GLY A 96 -15.30 -5.94 -19.00
N ARG A 97 -14.65 -5.30 -18.03
CA ARG A 97 -14.99 -3.97 -17.50
C ARG A 97 -13.79 -3.03 -17.63
N PRO A 98 -13.39 -2.64 -18.86
CA PRO A 98 -12.22 -1.80 -19.04
C PRO A 98 -12.39 -0.43 -18.37
N LEU A 99 -11.27 0.22 -18.08
CA LEU A 99 -11.29 1.60 -17.58
C LEU A 99 -11.92 2.53 -18.64
N PRO A 100 -12.62 3.60 -18.23
CA PRO A 100 -13.13 4.61 -19.14
C PRO A 100 -12.02 5.21 -20.01
N ALA A 101 -12.33 5.59 -21.25
CA ALA A 101 -11.35 6.18 -22.17
C ALA A 101 -10.75 7.52 -21.67
N THR A 102 -11.45 8.22 -20.77
CA THR A 102 -11.00 9.47 -20.14
C THR A 102 -10.06 9.26 -18.96
N ALA A 103 -9.85 8.01 -18.55
CA ALA A 103 -8.99 7.68 -17.42
C ALA A 103 -7.52 7.53 -17.82
N PRO A 104 -6.59 7.67 -16.86
CA PRO A 104 -5.25 7.14 -17.02
C PRO A 104 -5.27 5.64 -17.40
N PRO A 105 -4.35 5.19 -18.27
CA PRO A 105 -4.38 3.84 -18.84
C PRO A 105 -4.15 2.73 -17.80
N HIS A 106 -3.64 3.08 -16.62
CA HIS A 106 -3.32 2.14 -15.56
C HIS A 106 -3.99 2.53 -14.25
N LEU A 107 -4.32 1.50 -13.46
CA LEU A 107 -4.92 1.64 -12.15
C LEU A 107 -4.31 0.62 -11.19
N LEU A 108 -3.41 1.08 -10.33
CA LEU A 108 -2.91 0.31 -9.19
C LEU A 108 -3.94 0.41 -8.06
N ARG A 109 -4.12 -0.64 -7.27
CA ARG A 109 -4.85 -0.58 -6.01
C ARG A 109 -3.97 -1.06 -4.88
N PHE A 110 -3.92 -0.28 -3.81
CA PHE A 110 -3.24 -0.63 -2.56
C PHE A 110 -4.29 -0.80 -1.47
N GLU A 111 -4.23 -1.90 -0.74
CA GLU A 111 -5.22 -2.29 0.27
C GLU A 111 -4.56 -2.77 1.56
N VAL A 112 -5.18 -2.41 2.69
CA VAL A 112 -5.00 -3.03 3.99
C VAL A 112 -6.27 -3.80 4.30
N VAL A 113 -6.15 -5.12 4.40
CA VAL A 113 -7.28 -6.02 4.63
C VAL A 113 -7.21 -6.54 6.05
N TYR A 114 -8.14 -6.10 6.88
CA TYR A 114 -8.31 -6.49 8.26
C TYR A 114 -9.15 -7.75 8.35
N THR A 115 -8.55 -8.83 8.85
CA THR A 115 -9.24 -10.12 8.98
C THR A 115 -9.88 -10.30 10.36
N ARG A 116 -9.69 -9.33 11.27
CA ARG A 116 -10.22 -9.34 12.64
C ARG A 116 -10.63 -7.94 13.07
N ALA A 117 -11.59 -7.85 13.99
CA ALA A 117 -12.08 -6.57 14.54
C ALA A 117 -11.04 -5.84 15.41
N ARG A 118 -10.24 -6.56 16.21
CA ARG A 118 -9.28 -5.97 17.16
C ARG A 118 -8.41 -4.82 16.58
N PRO A 119 -7.70 -5.00 15.45
CA PRO A 119 -6.91 -3.90 14.87
C PRO A 119 -7.77 -2.70 14.44
N LEU A 120 -9.00 -2.93 13.96
CA LEU A 120 -9.93 -1.86 13.62
C LEU A 120 -10.36 -1.08 14.86
N LEU A 121 -10.73 -1.75 15.95
CA LEU A 121 -11.09 -1.12 17.22
C LEU A 121 -9.92 -0.31 17.80
N SER A 122 -8.70 -0.85 17.71
CA SER A 122 -7.49 -0.13 18.13
C SER A 122 -7.22 1.10 17.25
N LEU A 123 -7.50 1.01 15.95
CA LEU A 123 -7.30 2.10 15.01
C LEU A 123 -8.31 3.23 15.24
N THR A 124 -9.59 2.90 15.36
CA THR A 124 -10.69 3.87 15.49
C THR A 124 -10.93 4.32 16.92
N LYS A 125 -10.30 3.65 17.91
CA LYS A 125 -10.47 3.87 19.35
C LYS A 125 -11.92 3.69 19.81
N LEU A 126 -12.70 2.92 19.06
CA LEU A 126 -14.08 2.58 19.42
C LEU A 126 -14.13 1.22 20.13
N PRO A 127 -15.01 1.04 21.13
CA PRO A 127 -15.18 -0.26 21.79
C PRO A 127 -15.84 -1.29 20.85
N VAL A 128 -16.69 -0.82 19.94
CA VAL A 128 -17.33 -1.57 18.86
C VAL A 128 -17.32 -0.68 17.63
N LEU A 129 -17.02 -1.24 16.47
CA LEU A 129 -17.14 -0.56 15.18
C LEU A 129 -18.36 -1.13 14.45
N THR A 130 -19.33 -0.28 14.16
CA THR A 130 -20.55 -0.64 13.43
C THR A 130 -20.52 -0.11 12.01
N LEU A 131 -21.47 -0.53 11.18
CA LEU A 131 -21.61 -0.03 9.81
C LEU A 131 -21.93 1.47 9.81
N ALA A 132 -22.73 1.96 10.77
CA ALA A 132 -23.04 3.39 10.90
C ALA A 132 -21.79 4.23 11.21
N ASP A 133 -20.80 3.66 11.89
CA ASP A 133 -19.59 4.38 12.27
C ASP A 133 -18.64 4.65 11.09
N LEU A 134 -18.71 3.86 10.00
CA LEU A 134 -17.74 3.97 8.90
C LEU A 134 -17.76 5.33 8.20
N ALA A 135 -18.90 6.02 8.20
CA ALA A 135 -19.02 7.33 7.58
C ALA A 135 -18.59 8.49 8.49
N ARG A 136 -18.25 8.22 9.77
CA ARG A 136 -17.82 9.24 10.72
C ARG A 136 -16.47 9.82 10.27
N PRO A 137 -16.31 11.16 10.24
CA PRO A 137 -15.06 11.81 9.83
C PRO A 137 -13.81 11.25 10.51
N GLU A 138 -13.85 11.06 11.83
CA GLU A 138 -12.74 10.56 12.62
C GLU A 138 -12.36 9.10 12.29
N VAL A 139 -13.33 8.27 11.88
CA VAL A 139 -13.09 6.89 11.46
C VAL A 139 -12.44 6.88 10.08
N MET A 140 -12.95 7.69 9.16
CA MET A 140 -12.39 7.86 7.82
C MET A 140 -10.96 8.41 7.86
N ASP A 141 -10.70 9.40 8.70
CA ASP A 141 -9.37 9.97 8.91
C ASP A 141 -8.41 8.92 9.48
N ALA A 142 -8.83 8.14 10.47
CA ALA A 142 -8.02 7.06 11.04
C ALA A 142 -7.68 6.00 9.97
N ILE A 143 -8.65 5.61 9.13
CA ILE A 143 -8.42 4.67 8.02
C ILE A 143 -7.43 5.25 7.01
N ARG A 144 -7.58 6.53 6.63
CA ARG A 144 -6.70 7.23 5.68
C ARG A 144 -5.26 7.26 6.19
N GLU A 145 -5.05 7.72 7.41
CA GLU A 145 -3.72 7.79 8.04
C GLU A 145 -3.08 6.41 8.16
N ASN A 146 -3.90 5.40 8.43
CA ASN A 146 -3.42 4.03 8.51
C ASN A 146 -2.98 3.49 7.16
N ILE A 147 -3.74 3.72 6.07
CA ILE A 147 -3.32 3.37 4.71
C ILE A 147 -1.95 4.00 4.40
N LEU A 148 -1.77 5.29 4.71
CA LEU A 148 -0.50 5.98 4.52
C LEU A 148 0.63 5.37 5.36
N THR A 149 0.33 4.99 6.60
CA THR A 149 1.30 4.31 7.49
C THR A 149 1.75 2.98 6.90
N HIS A 150 0.85 2.18 6.33
CA HIS A 150 1.18 0.91 5.68
C HIS A 150 1.92 1.10 4.35
N TRP A 151 1.55 2.12 3.58
CA TRP A 151 2.30 2.50 2.39
C TRP A 151 3.75 2.84 2.71
N ASN A 152 3.98 3.71 3.70
CA ASN A 152 5.32 4.13 4.11
C ASN A 152 6.15 2.99 4.73
N ALA A 153 5.49 1.95 5.25
CA ALA A 153 6.15 0.76 5.78
C ALA A 153 6.44 -0.31 4.69
N THR A 154 6.07 -0.04 3.43
CA THR A 154 6.34 -0.91 2.29
C THR A 154 7.73 -0.64 1.72
N GLU A 155 8.55 -1.68 1.70
CA GLU A 155 9.90 -1.67 1.16
C GLU A 155 9.89 -2.23 -0.26
N HIS A 156 10.68 -1.62 -1.14
CA HIS A 156 10.86 -2.08 -2.51
C HIS A 156 12.28 -2.60 -2.70
N HIS A 157 12.43 -3.55 -3.60
CA HIS A 157 13.73 -3.94 -4.13
C HIS A 157 14.35 -2.73 -4.82
N HIS A 158 15.57 -2.43 -4.41
CA HIS A 158 16.43 -1.48 -5.05
C HIS A 158 16.93 -2.07 -6.38
N LEU A 159 16.43 -1.51 -7.47
CA LEU A 159 16.91 -1.84 -8.79
C LEU A 159 18.21 -1.06 -9.07
N MET A 160 19.31 -1.77 -9.25
CA MET A 160 20.62 -1.19 -9.61
C MET A 160 20.54 -0.24 -10.82
N GLN A 161 19.68 -0.54 -11.79
CA GLN A 161 19.51 0.25 -13.01
C GLN A 161 18.91 1.66 -12.75
N ASP A 162 18.24 1.84 -11.62
CA ASP A 162 17.58 3.10 -11.24
C ASP A 162 18.41 3.89 -10.21
N SER A 163 19.65 3.46 -9.96
CA SER A 163 20.52 4.04 -8.94
C SER A 163 21.32 5.23 -9.49
N ASP A 164 21.21 6.37 -8.83
CA ASP A 164 22.07 7.52 -9.11
C ASP A 164 23.41 7.41 -8.35
N PHE A 165 24.46 7.03 -9.07
CA PHE A 165 25.82 6.95 -8.54
C PHE A 165 26.60 8.28 -8.61
N THR A 166 25.98 9.35 -9.12
CA THR A 166 26.65 10.62 -9.36
C THR A 166 27.15 11.24 -8.05
N GLY A 167 28.45 11.53 -8.02
CA GLY A 167 29.11 12.16 -6.88
C GLY A 167 29.35 11.22 -5.68
N LEU A 168 29.12 9.91 -5.81
CA LEU A 168 29.46 8.95 -4.77
C LEU A 168 30.95 8.56 -4.84
N SER A 169 31.54 8.29 -3.67
CA SER A 169 32.82 7.61 -3.60
C SER A 169 32.69 6.18 -4.14
N LEU A 170 33.80 5.56 -4.61
CA LEU A 170 33.78 4.18 -5.09
C LEU A 170 33.22 3.20 -4.04
N SER A 171 33.55 3.42 -2.77
CA SER A 171 33.06 2.62 -1.65
C SER A 171 31.55 2.75 -1.46
N ASP A 172 31.03 3.98 -1.49
CA ASP A 172 29.59 4.22 -1.38
C ASP A 172 28.81 3.70 -2.59
N ALA A 173 29.37 3.86 -3.80
CA ALA A 173 28.78 3.31 -5.02
C ALA A 173 28.69 1.77 -4.96
N ALA A 174 29.73 1.10 -4.48
CA ALA A 174 29.73 -0.35 -4.29
C ALA A 174 28.72 -0.79 -3.22
N LEU A 175 28.62 -0.06 -2.11
CA LEU A 175 27.63 -0.35 -1.05
C LEU A 175 26.19 -0.17 -1.54
N LEU A 176 25.93 0.87 -2.35
CA LEU A 176 24.62 1.11 -2.95
C LEU A 176 24.26 -0.01 -3.94
N ALA A 177 25.18 -0.35 -4.84
CA ALA A 177 24.99 -1.41 -5.83
C ALA A 177 24.68 -2.78 -5.21
N LEU A 178 25.28 -3.08 -4.06
CA LEU A 178 25.16 -4.37 -3.37
C LEU A 178 24.17 -4.33 -2.19
N ALA A 179 23.42 -3.24 -2.04
CA ALA A 179 22.57 -3.02 -0.86
C ALA A 179 21.52 -4.12 -0.66
N ASP A 180 21.03 -4.70 -1.75
CA ASP A 180 20.01 -5.77 -1.76
C ASP A 180 20.59 -7.17 -1.97
N ASN A 181 21.91 -7.29 -2.12
CA ASN A 181 22.55 -8.58 -2.33
C ASN A 181 22.73 -9.32 -1.00
N THR A 182 21.84 -10.27 -0.70
CA THR A 182 21.91 -11.08 0.54
C THR A 182 23.25 -11.79 0.70
N SER A 183 23.75 -12.41 -0.38
CA SER A 183 25.01 -13.17 -0.35
C SER A 183 26.22 -12.28 -0.01
N PHE A 184 26.24 -11.04 -0.50
CA PHE A 184 27.24 -10.04 -0.14
C PHE A 184 27.21 -9.71 1.35
N TRP A 185 26.01 -9.50 1.93
CA TRP A 185 25.88 -9.18 3.34
C TRP A 185 26.21 -10.35 4.26
N GLU A 186 25.89 -11.58 3.85
CA GLU A 186 26.29 -12.80 4.56
C GLU A 186 27.81 -12.98 4.55
N ALA A 187 28.46 -12.82 3.39
CA ALA A 187 29.91 -12.86 3.26
C ALA A 187 30.57 -11.74 4.10
N MET A 188 30.09 -10.51 4.02
CA MET A 188 30.61 -9.38 4.81
C MET A 188 30.46 -9.62 6.31
N LYS A 189 29.33 -10.19 6.75
CA LYS A 189 29.11 -10.54 8.17
C LYS A 189 30.08 -11.61 8.66
N LYS A 190 30.48 -12.55 7.79
CA LYS A 190 31.42 -13.63 8.10
C LYS A 190 32.87 -13.15 8.13
N GLU A 191 33.24 -12.25 7.21
CA GLU A 191 34.63 -11.88 6.95
C GLU A 191 35.08 -10.60 7.66
N GLN A 192 34.15 -9.74 8.08
CA GLN A 192 34.45 -8.43 8.68
C GLN A 192 34.04 -8.36 10.15
N PRO A 193 34.68 -7.48 10.96
CA PRO A 193 34.24 -7.21 12.32
C PRO A 193 32.78 -6.73 12.37
N GLU A 194 32.03 -7.14 13.40
CA GLU A 194 30.60 -6.82 13.54
C GLU A 194 30.30 -5.31 13.48
N SER A 195 31.19 -4.49 14.05
CA SER A 195 31.09 -3.02 14.01
C SER A 195 31.16 -2.47 12.57
N THR A 196 32.02 -3.05 11.73
CA THR A 196 32.17 -2.66 10.33
C THR A 196 30.96 -3.10 9.51
N TYR A 197 30.49 -4.33 9.70
CA TYR A 197 29.24 -4.82 9.08
C TYR A 197 28.05 -3.91 9.41
N LYS A 198 27.83 -3.58 10.71
CA LYS A 198 26.74 -2.70 11.14
C LYS A 198 26.86 -1.29 10.54
N ARG A 199 28.08 -0.73 10.52
CA ARG A 199 28.35 0.58 9.92
C ARG A 199 28.02 0.59 8.42
N ASN A 200 28.48 -0.41 7.68
CA ASN A 200 28.24 -0.51 6.25
C ASN A 200 26.76 -0.75 5.93
N ARG A 201 26.04 -1.58 6.70
CA ARG A 201 24.58 -1.73 6.58
C ARG A 201 23.86 -0.41 6.80
N ARG A 202 24.22 0.34 7.84
CA ARG A 202 23.65 1.67 8.10
C ARG A 202 23.96 2.63 6.96
N ARG A 203 25.18 2.62 6.43
CA ARG A 203 25.59 3.48 5.32
C ARG A 203 24.82 3.16 4.04
N ALA A 204 24.72 1.88 3.67
CA ALA A 204 23.94 1.43 2.53
C ALA A 204 22.46 1.84 2.66
N LYS A 205 21.86 1.68 3.84
CA LYS A 205 20.49 2.14 4.11
C LYS A 205 20.33 3.65 3.89
N VAL A 206 21.26 4.48 4.40
CA VAL A 206 21.21 5.94 4.19
C VAL A 206 21.36 6.30 2.71
N LEU A 207 22.25 5.62 1.98
CA LEU A 207 22.44 5.86 0.55
C LEU A 207 21.17 5.51 -0.24
N LEU A 208 20.51 4.38 0.09
CA LEU A 208 19.23 4.01 -0.48
C LEU A 208 18.16 5.07 -0.19
N GLU A 209 18.04 5.53 1.05
CA GLU A 209 17.05 6.56 1.41
C GLU A 209 17.28 7.89 0.67
N GLN A 210 18.54 8.26 0.41
CA GLN A 210 18.89 9.51 -0.28
C GLN A 210 18.74 9.45 -1.80
N ARG A 211 18.87 8.25 -2.39
CA ARG A 211 19.00 8.06 -3.84
C ARG A 211 17.93 7.15 -4.43
N ALA A 212 17.01 6.64 -3.61
CA ALA A 212 15.89 5.86 -4.11
C ALA A 212 15.10 6.71 -5.10
N PRO A 213 14.78 6.19 -6.30
CA PRO A 213 13.91 6.87 -7.22
C PRO A 213 12.57 7.15 -6.52
N ALA A 214 12.00 8.33 -6.78
CA ALA A 214 10.69 8.67 -6.27
C ALA A 214 9.69 7.57 -6.72
N ASN A 215 8.93 7.05 -5.77
CA ASN A 215 7.89 6.07 -6.07
C ASN A 215 6.85 6.75 -6.98
N PRO A 216 6.59 6.21 -8.19
CA PRO A 216 5.74 6.86 -9.19
C PRO A 216 4.27 6.97 -8.76
N TYR A 217 3.88 6.35 -7.65
CA TYR A 217 2.54 6.38 -7.09
C TYR A 217 2.42 7.18 -5.80
N SER A 218 3.51 7.66 -5.19
CA SER A 218 3.43 8.38 -3.91
C SER A 218 2.65 9.69 -4.01
N ASP A 219 2.90 10.49 -5.05
CA ASP A 219 2.17 11.76 -5.23
C ASP A 219 0.68 11.50 -5.49
N THR A 220 0.37 10.51 -6.33
CA THR A 220 -1.00 10.06 -6.58
C THR A 220 -1.67 9.56 -5.30
N LEU A 221 -0.96 8.80 -4.46
CA LEU A 221 -1.48 8.35 -3.17
C LEU A 221 -1.87 9.54 -2.29
N HIS A 222 -0.98 10.51 -2.12
CA HIS A 222 -1.26 11.69 -1.30
C HIS A 222 -2.46 12.48 -1.84
N GLN A 223 -2.55 12.64 -3.16
CA GLN A 223 -3.68 13.30 -3.82
C GLN A 223 -5.00 12.55 -3.57
N GLU A 224 -5.02 11.24 -3.78
CA GLU A 224 -6.22 10.42 -3.63
C GLU A 224 -6.67 10.31 -2.17
N LEU A 225 -5.73 10.19 -1.23
CA LEU A 225 -6.04 10.21 0.21
C LEU A 225 -6.53 11.60 0.66
N ALA A 226 -5.97 12.69 0.14
CA ALA A 226 -6.47 14.04 0.43
C ALA A 226 -7.90 14.24 -0.08
N GLY A 227 -8.25 13.67 -1.23
CA GLY A 227 -9.62 13.67 -1.76
C GLY A 227 -10.63 12.85 -0.95
N MET A 228 -10.17 11.98 -0.02
CA MET A 228 -11.03 11.28 0.93
C MET A 228 -11.33 12.11 2.19
N ALA A 229 -10.64 13.23 2.40
CA ALA A 229 -10.91 14.08 3.55
C ALA A 229 -12.34 14.63 3.50
N PRO A 230 -13.03 14.73 4.65
CA PRO A 230 -14.32 15.43 4.71
C PRO A 230 -14.10 16.85 4.17
N SER A 231 -14.91 17.26 3.20
CA SER A 231 -14.92 18.65 2.77
C SER A 231 -15.26 19.49 4.01
N PRO A 232 -14.51 20.55 4.34
CA PRO A 232 -14.89 21.43 5.42
C PRO A 232 -16.27 22.00 5.05
N GLU A 233 -17.32 21.51 5.69
CA GLU A 233 -18.63 22.11 5.54
C GLU A 233 -18.50 23.55 6.02
N ALA A 234 -18.84 24.47 5.13
CA ALA A 234 -19.05 25.86 5.47
C ALA A 234 -20.07 25.86 6.61
N HIS A 235 -19.63 26.21 7.82
CA HIS A 235 -20.53 26.58 8.89
C HIS A 235 -21.41 27.73 8.38
N ILE A 236 -22.65 27.41 8.02
CA ILE A 236 -23.74 28.36 7.82
C ILE A 236 -24.67 28.20 9.02
#